data_AF-A0A941VFV5-F1
#
_entry.id   AF-A0A941VFV5-F1
#
_cell.length_a   1.000
_cell.length_b   1.000
_cell.length_c   1.000
_cell.angle_alpha   90.00
_cell.angle_beta   90.00
_cell.angle_gamma   90.00
#
_symmetry.space_group_name_H-M   'P 1'
#
loop_
_entity.id
_entity.type
_entity.pdbx_description
1 polymer ?
#
loop_
_entity_poly.entity_id
_entity_poly.type
_entity_poly.pdbx_seq_one_letter_code
_entity_poly.pdbx_strand_id
1 'polypeptide(L)'
;CIFAFSLVGVHARLEGLPAGDNMPGAVALAFGTLPYLLMTVVMIMAAGSTLDSTFASVAKSIGQEVPMLVGQKPGPRAMVIGMWTMIIFALLGNIPMIAGTDILKATTISGTMVMGLAPVFLLAPLVKYSPWSFHLAFWPGVLLGVLLATGAIPKSWAIGDGKYALLLGVNFYGLAICIAGFLIPVAWQQLHGRR
;
A
#
# COMPACT_ATOMS: atom_id res chain seq x y z
N CYS A 1 10.36 12.28 0.18
CA CYS A 1 10.29 11.63 -1.14
C CYS A 1 9.00 11.98 -1.90
N ILE A 2 7.80 11.73 -1.36
CA ILE A 2 6.52 11.97 -2.06
C ILE A 2 6.39 13.41 -2.59
N PHE A 3 6.60 14.41 -1.74
CA PHE A 3 6.56 15.81 -2.17
C PHE A 3 7.61 16.13 -3.26
N ALA A 4 8.85 15.65 -3.10
CA ALA A 4 9.89 15.85 -4.10
C ALA A 4 9.55 15.21 -5.46
N PHE A 5 9.00 13.98 -5.47
CA PHE A 5 8.55 13.33 -6.71
C PHE A 5 7.33 14.03 -7.34
N SER A 6 6.46 14.67 -6.54
CA SER A 6 5.38 15.48 -7.10
C SER A 6 5.91 16.68 -7.90
N LEU A 7 7.04 17.29 -7.48
CA LEU A 7 7.67 18.38 -8.22
C LEU A 7 8.20 17.94 -9.59
N VAL A 8 8.64 16.68 -9.73
CA VAL A 8 9.04 16.11 -11.03
C VAL A 8 7.85 16.07 -12.00
N GLY A 9 6.66 15.69 -11.51
CA GLY A 9 5.44 15.72 -12.31
C GLY A 9 4.98 17.14 -12.66
N VAL A 10 5.14 18.11 -11.74
CA VAL A 10 4.87 19.53 -12.01
C VAL A 10 5.81 20.05 -13.10
N HIS A 11 7.11 19.76 -13.01
CA HIS A 11 8.09 20.15 -14.01
C HIS A 11 7.78 19.54 -15.38
N ALA A 12 7.45 18.24 -15.45
CA ALA A 12 7.05 17.59 -16.69
C ALA A 12 5.85 18.28 -17.36
N ARG A 13 4.88 18.74 -16.57
CA ARG A 13 3.70 19.46 -17.07
C ARG A 13 4.04 20.86 -17.57
N LEU A 14 4.97 21.57 -16.91
CA LEU A 14 5.43 22.90 -17.35
C LEU A 14 6.20 22.82 -18.67
N GLU A 15 6.97 21.75 -18.88
CA GLU A 15 7.72 21.47 -20.11
C GLU A 15 6.83 20.89 -21.24
N GLY A 16 5.53 20.70 -21.01
CA GLY A 16 4.60 20.16 -22.02
C GLY A 16 4.85 18.69 -22.38
N LEU A 17 5.55 17.92 -21.53
CA LEU A 17 5.82 16.51 -21.78
C LEU A 17 4.51 15.68 -21.73
N PRO A 18 4.38 14.64 -22.57
CA PRO A 18 3.16 13.82 -22.61
C PRO A 18 2.91 13.16 -21.26
N ALA A 19 1.68 13.36 -20.74
CA ALA A 19 1.21 12.72 -19.52
C ALA A 19 1.15 11.18 -19.71
N GLY A 20 2.05 10.46 -19.05
CA GLY A 20 2.15 8.99 -19.06
C GLY A 20 2.62 8.44 -17.72
N ASP A 21 2.64 7.10 -17.61
CA ASP A 21 2.91 6.42 -16.34
C ASP A 21 4.39 6.47 -15.92
N ASN A 22 5.33 6.70 -16.85
CA ASN A 22 6.76 6.83 -16.58
C ASN A 22 7.24 8.30 -16.62
N MET A 23 6.70 9.13 -15.71
CA MET A 23 7.11 10.53 -15.57
C MET A 23 8.60 10.73 -15.28
N PRO A 24 9.24 9.98 -14.35
CA PRO A 24 10.66 10.17 -14.05
C PRO A 24 11.56 9.86 -15.25
N GLY A 25 11.25 8.81 -16.02
CA GLY A 25 11.98 8.48 -17.24
C GLY A 25 11.79 9.51 -18.35
N ALA A 26 10.56 10.02 -18.53
CA ALA A 26 10.27 11.06 -19.52
C ALA A 26 11.03 12.38 -19.21
N VAL A 27 11.06 12.79 -17.94
CA VAL A 27 11.84 13.95 -17.52
C VAL A 27 13.34 13.71 -17.71
N ALA A 28 13.86 12.53 -17.33
CA ALA A 28 15.26 12.21 -17.53
C ALA A 28 15.65 12.24 -19.03
N LEU A 29 14.77 11.77 -19.90
CA LEU A 29 14.97 11.81 -21.35
C LEU A 29 15.01 13.25 -21.89
N ALA A 30 14.22 14.17 -21.33
CA ALA A 30 14.26 15.59 -21.70
C ALA A 30 15.63 16.25 -21.42
N PHE A 31 16.37 15.76 -20.42
CA PHE A 31 17.75 16.18 -20.15
C PHE A 31 18.81 15.46 -21.00
N GLY A 32 18.41 14.48 -21.81
CA GLY A 32 19.29 13.73 -22.72
C GLY A 32 19.35 12.23 -22.46
N THR A 33 20.09 11.52 -23.31
CA THR A 33 20.18 10.05 -23.27
C THR A 33 20.97 9.52 -22.09
N LEU A 34 22.01 10.23 -21.64
CA LEU A 34 22.83 9.83 -20.50
C LEU A 34 22.04 9.90 -19.17
N PRO A 35 21.34 11.01 -18.83
CA PRO A 35 20.44 11.03 -17.68
C PRO A 35 19.33 9.98 -17.73
N TYR A 36 18.75 9.72 -18.91
CA TYR A 36 17.77 8.66 -19.09
C TYR A 36 18.30 7.26 -18.75
N LEU A 37 19.52 6.95 -19.20
CA LEU A 37 20.18 5.67 -18.91
C LEU A 37 20.47 5.53 -17.41
N LEU A 38 21.02 6.57 -16.78
CA LEU A 38 21.26 6.59 -15.34
C LEU A 38 19.97 6.40 -14.54
N MET A 39 18.90 7.13 -14.90
CA MET A 39 17.59 6.99 -14.27
C MET A 39 17.07 5.56 -14.39
N THR A 40 17.19 4.94 -15.57
CA THR A 40 16.75 3.56 -15.80
C THR A 40 17.50 2.57 -14.90
N VAL A 41 18.82 2.69 -14.80
CA VAL A 41 19.63 1.84 -13.91
C VAL A 41 19.21 2.01 -12.45
N VAL A 42 19.02 3.25 -11.99
CA VAL A 42 18.56 3.54 -10.63
C VAL A 42 17.18 2.95 -10.37
N MET A 43 16.23 3.09 -11.30
CA MET A 43 14.88 2.53 -11.17
C MET A 43 14.90 1.00 -11.12
N ILE A 44 15.69 0.34 -11.98
CA ILE A 44 15.84 -1.12 -11.97
C ILE A 44 16.43 -1.59 -10.63
N MET A 45 17.47 -0.92 -10.14
CA MET A 45 18.09 -1.26 -8.86
C MET A 45 17.13 -1.05 -7.68
N ALA A 46 16.39 0.05 -7.65
CA ALA A 46 15.41 0.34 -6.62
C ALA A 46 14.22 -0.64 -6.63
N ALA A 47 13.76 -1.03 -7.83
CA ALA A 47 12.74 -2.06 -7.96
C ALA A 47 13.25 -3.42 -7.47
N GLY A 48 14.48 -3.79 -7.83
CA GLY A 48 15.12 -5.04 -7.41
C GLY A 48 15.26 -5.16 -5.89
N SER A 49 15.72 -4.11 -5.21
CA SER A 49 15.87 -4.13 -3.74
C SER A 49 14.53 -4.19 -3.00
N THR A 50 13.49 -3.57 -3.57
CA THR A 50 12.12 -3.64 -3.03
C THR A 50 11.54 -5.05 -3.19
N LEU A 51 11.78 -5.70 -4.34
CA LEU A 51 11.35 -7.09 -4.56
C LEU A 51 12.08 -8.07 -3.65
N ASP A 52 13.40 -7.93 -3.50
CA ASP A 52 14.21 -8.81 -2.65
C ASP A 52 13.73 -8.77 -1.18
N SER A 53 13.60 -7.56 -0.62
CA SER A 53 13.10 -7.38 0.75
C SER A 53 11.65 -7.86 0.93
N THR A 54 10.79 -7.70 -0.09
CA THR A 54 9.41 -8.21 -0.06
C THR A 54 9.39 -9.74 -0.06
N PHE A 55 10.14 -10.39 -0.95
CA PHE A 55 10.23 -11.85 -1.02
C PHE A 55 10.82 -12.44 0.25
N ALA A 56 11.88 -11.85 0.80
CA ALA A 56 12.45 -12.25 2.08
C ALA A 56 11.42 -12.14 3.23
N SER A 57 10.68 -11.02 3.29
CA SER A 57 9.67 -10.79 4.33
C SER A 57 8.51 -11.79 4.24
N VAL A 58 7.98 -12.03 3.05
CA VAL A 58 6.87 -12.99 2.84
C VAL A 58 7.34 -14.43 3.08
N ALA A 59 8.55 -14.79 2.62
CA ALA A 59 9.13 -16.11 2.88
C ALA A 59 9.32 -16.38 4.37
N LYS A 60 9.80 -15.38 5.13
CA LYS A 60 9.90 -15.47 6.59
C LYS A 60 8.52 -15.59 7.24
N SER A 61 7.55 -14.79 6.80
CA SER A 61 6.21 -14.80 7.36
C SER A 61 5.54 -16.17 7.21
N ILE A 62 5.57 -16.77 6.01
CA ILE A 62 4.98 -18.09 5.76
C ILE A 62 5.83 -19.23 6.33
N GLY A 63 7.16 -19.18 6.17
CA GLY A 63 8.05 -20.26 6.57
C GLY A 63 8.30 -20.35 8.08
N GLN A 64 8.18 -19.25 8.82
CA GLN A 64 8.51 -19.17 10.25
C GLN A 64 7.36 -18.62 11.09
N GLU A 65 6.83 -17.43 10.76
CA GLU A 65 5.89 -16.72 11.63
C GLU A 65 4.53 -17.42 11.72
N VAL A 66 4.00 -17.92 10.59
CA VAL A 66 2.74 -18.68 10.55
C VAL A 66 2.81 -19.97 11.39
N PRO A 67 3.82 -20.85 11.24
CA PRO A 67 4.00 -22.00 12.13
C PRO A 67 4.09 -21.61 13.61
N MET A 68 4.85 -20.55 13.92
CA MET A 68 5.00 -20.06 15.29
C MET A 68 3.68 -19.55 15.89
N LEU A 69 2.84 -18.87 15.09
CA LEU A 69 1.50 -18.43 15.48
C LEU A 69 0.56 -19.60 15.81
N VAL A 70 0.74 -20.76 15.15
CA VAL A 70 -0.01 -21.99 15.40
C VAL A 70 0.62 -22.83 16.53
N GLY A 71 1.67 -22.34 17.19
CA GLY A 71 2.36 -23.01 18.30
C GLY A 71 3.35 -24.10 17.86
N GLN A 72 3.69 -24.15 16.57
CA GLN A 72 4.65 -25.11 16.02
C GLN A 72 6.05 -24.47 15.95
N LYS A 73 7.09 -25.26 16.22
CA LYS A 73 8.46 -24.80 16.01
C LYS A 73 8.80 -24.85 14.51
N PRO A 74 9.36 -23.79 13.93
CA PRO A 74 9.77 -23.82 12.53
C PRO A 74 10.84 -24.91 12.35
N GLY A 75 10.49 -25.95 11.60
CA GLY A 75 11.35 -27.09 11.36
C GLY A 75 12.43 -26.81 10.30
N PRO A 76 13.33 -27.76 10.03
CA PRO A 76 14.39 -27.63 9.02
C PRO A 76 13.84 -27.40 7.59
N ARG A 77 12.55 -27.67 7.35
CA ARG A 77 11.86 -27.39 6.09
C ARG A 77 11.40 -25.93 5.93
N ALA A 78 11.52 -25.08 6.94
CA ALA A 78 11.12 -23.67 6.88
C ALA A 78 11.79 -22.92 5.72
N MET A 79 13.08 -23.20 5.45
CA MET A 79 13.81 -22.63 4.32
C MET A 79 13.22 -23.06 2.97
N VAL A 80 12.85 -24.34 2.83
CA VAL A 80 12.23 -24.88 1.61
C VAL A 80 10.85 -24.26 1.38
N ILE A 81 10.04 -24.13 2.44
CA ILE A 81 8.74 -23.45 2.38
C ILE A 81 8.91 -21.99 1.98
N GLY A 82 9.92 -21.30 2.53
CA GLY A 82 10.26 -19.94 2.16
C GLY A 82 10.63 -19.80 0.68
N MET A 83 11.49 -20.67 0.14
CA MET A 83 11.85 -20.65 -1.28
C MET A 83 10.62 -20.88 -2.19
N TRP A 84 9.78 -21.87 -1.87
CA TRP A 84 8.55 -22.11 -2.62
C TRP A 84 7.59 -20.93 -2.56
N THR A 85 7.50 -20.27 -1.41
CA THR A 85 6.74 -19.04 -1.23
C THR A 85 7.22 -17.95 -2.20
N MET A 86 8.53 -17.71 -2.28
CA MET A 86 9.08 -16.72 -3.22
C MET A 86 8.73 -17.05 -4.68
N ILE A 87 8.87 -18.31 -5.09
CA ILE A 87 8.55 -18.76 -6.46
C ILE A 87 7.07 -18.53 -6.77
N ILE A 88 6.18 -18.94 -5.87
CA ILE A 88 4.73 -18.77 -6.06
C ILE A 88 4.37 -17.29 -6.18
N PHE A 89 4.87 -16.44 -5.26
CA PHE A 89 4.60 -15.00 -5.31
C PHE A 89 5.21 -14.31 -6.54
N ALA A 90 6.39 -14.75 -7.00
CA ALA A 90 6.98 -14.26 -8.24
C ALA A 90 6.13 -14.60 -9.47
N LEU A 91 5.58 -15.82 -9.55
CA LEU A 91 4.68 -16.22 -10.64
C LEU A 91 3.35 -15.48 -10.56
N LEU A 92 2.72 -15.43 -9.38
CA LEU A 92 1.44 -14.74 -9.20
C LEU A 92 1.55 -13.23 -9.43
N GLY A 93 2.65 -12.61 -9.00
CA GLY A 93 2.90 -11.18 -9.19
C GLY A 93 3.03 -10.77 -10.66
N ASN A 94 3.40 -11.70 -11.55
CA ASN A 94 3.44 -11.44 -12.99
C ASN A 94 2.07 -11.53 -13.67
N ILE A 95 1.06 -12.16 -13.05
CA ILE A 95 -0.28 -12.32 -13.64
C ILE A 95 -0.94 -10.97 -13.94
N PRO A 96 -1.00 -9.99 -13.01
CA PRO A 96 -1.60 -8.68 -13.28
C PRO A 96 -0.89 -7.90 -14.41
N MET A 97 0.42 -8.10 -14.57
CA MET A 97 1.20 -7.49 -15.66
C MET A 97 0.80 -8.04 -17.02
N ILE A 98 0.61 -9.35 -17.14
CA ILE A 98 0.18 -10.01 -18.38
C ILE A 98 -1.29 -9.69 -18.69
N ALA A 99 -2.11 -9.53 -17.66
CA ALA A 99 -3.53 -9.17 -17.78
C ALA A 99 -3.78 -7.69 -18.17
N GLY A 100 -2.73 -6.87 -18.31
CA GLY A 100 -2.85 -5.47 -18.74
C GLY A 100 -3.54 -4.55 -17.71
N THR A 101 -3.57 -4.93 -16.43
CA THR A 101 -4.09 -4.05 -15.39
C THR A 101 -3.14 -2.87 -15.16
N ASP A 102 -3.70 -1.64 -15.03
CA ASP A 102 -2.90 -0.45 -14.71
C ASP A 102 -2.10 -0.71 -13.42
N ILE A 103 -0.77 -0.79 -13.51
CA ILE A 103 0.13 -1.07 -12.38
C ILE A 103 -0.13 -0.12 -11.21
N LEU A 104 -0.44 1.15 -11.51
CA LEU A 104 -0.75 2.17 -10.52
C LEU A 104 -2.06 1.90 -9.75
N LYS A 105 -3.06 1.25 -10.38
CA LYS A 105 -4.30 0.89 -9.69
C LYS A 105 -4.06 -0.20 -8.65
N ALA A 106 -3.22 -1.19 -8.94
CA ALA A 106 -2.95 -2.29 -8.01
C ALA A 106 -2.29 -1.79 -6.71
N THR A 107 -1.25 -0.95 -6.83
CA THR A 107 -0.55 -0.39 -5.66
C THR A 107 -1.44 0.55 -4.86
N THR A 108 -2.27 1.35 -5.51
CA THR A 108 -3.14 2.32 -4.83
C THR A 108 -4.36 1.67 -4.18
N ILE A 109 -4.93 0.62 -4.79
CA ILE A 109 -5.99 -0.20 -4.18
C ILE A 109 -5.45 -0.91 -2.94
N SER A 110 -4.28 -1.54 -3.02
CA SER A 110 -3.63 -2.18 -1.87
C SER A 110 -3.37 -1.16 -0.74
N GLY A 111 -2.87 0.03 -1.08
CA GLY A 111 -2.70 1.14 -0.15
C GLY A 111 -3.99 1.54 0.56
N THR A 112 -5.11 1.59 -0.18
CA THR A 112 -6.43 1.88 0.38
C THR A 112 -6.89 0.80 1.36
N MET A 113 -6.61 -0.48 1.06
CA MET A 113 -6.96 -1.60 1.95
C MET A 113 -6.20 -1.55 3.28
N VAL A 114 -4.89 -1.24 3.25
CA VAL A 114 -4.06 -1.19 4.46
C VAL A 114 -4.15 0.12 5.23
N MET A 115 -4.82 1.15 4.69
CA MET A 115 -5.00 2.45 5.32
C MET A 115 -5.58 2.36 6.74
N GLY A 116 -6.41 1.35 7.03
CA GLY A 116 -6.95 1.09 8.36
C GLY A 116 -5.88 0.83 9.43
N LEU A 117 -4.65 0.49 9.04
CA LEU A 117 -3.50 0.34 9.96
C LEU A 117 -2.88 1.67 10.36
N ALA A 118 -3.10 2.76 9.61
CA ALA A 118 -2.57 4.09 9.92
C ALA A 118 -2.96 4.58 11.33
N PRO A 119 -4.25 4.60 11.73
CA PRO A 119 -4.62 4.97 13.10
C PRO A 119 -4.08 3.98 14.14
N VAL A 120 -3.97 2.69 13.81
CA VAL A 120 -3.43 1.68 14.74
C VAL A 120 -1.99 2.01 15.12
N PHE A 121 -1.13 2.36 14.16
CA PHE A 121 0.26 2.69 14.45
C PHE A 121 0.44 4.11 15.01
N LEU A 122 -0.30 5.09 14.51
CA LEU A 122 -0.15 6.50 14.93
C LEU A 122 -0.75 6.77 16.31
N LEU A 123 -1.89 6.16 16.62
CA LEU A 123 -2.65 6.39 17.85
C LEU A 123 -2.48 5.24 18.86
N ALA A 124 -1.65 4.22 18.56
CA ALA A 124 -1.28 3.16 19.51
C ALA A 124 -0.88 3.67 20.90
N PRO A 125 -0.05 4.73 21.05
CA PRO A 125 0.34 5.23 22.36
C PRO A 125 -0.82 5.74 23.23
N LEU A 126 -1.96 6.10 22.60
CA LEU A 126 -3.12 6.68 23.27
C LEU A 126 -4.07 5.61 23.84
N VAL A 127 -3.83 4.33 23.58
CA VAL A 127 -4.80 3.26 23.83
C VAL A 127 -4.21 2.17 24.73
N LYS A 128 -4.90 1.86 25.83
CA LYS A 128 -4.69 0.61 26.58
C LYS A 128 -5.30 -0.55 25.80
N TYR A 129 -4.68 -1.74 25.87
CA TYR A 129 -5.03 -2.93 25.08
C TYR A 129 -6.53 -3.05 24.77
N SER A 130 -6.88 -2.86 23.50
CA SER A 130 -8.26 -2.89 22.99
C SER A 130 -8.29 -3.59 21.62
N PRO A 131 -8.64 -4.88 21.55
CA PRO A 131 -8.77 -5.61 20.29
C PRO A 131 -9.84 -4.99 19.37
N TRP A 132 -10.88 -4.39 19.95
CA TRP A 132 -11.95 -3.74 19.19
C TRP A 132 -11.48 -2.49 18.45
N SER A 133 -10.55 -1.72 19.01
CA SER A 133 -9.97 -0.56 18.33
C SER A 133 -9.22 -0.98 17.07
N PHE A 134 -8.57 -2.14 17.07
CA PHE A 134 -7.91 -2.70 15.90
C PHE A 134 -8.93 -3.10 14.82
N HIS A 135 -9.93 -3.92 15.16
CA HIS A 135 -10.88 -4.44 14.17
C HIS A 135 -11.75 -3.35 13.54
N LEU A 136 -12.20 -2.36 14.33
CA LEU A 136 -12.99 -1.24 13.85
C LEU A 136 -12.20 -0.25 12.99
N ALA A 137 -10.88 -0.26 13.07
CA ALA A 137 -10.02 0.52 12.17
C ALA A 137 -9.63 -0.28 10.92
N PHE A 138 -9.27 -1.56 11.09
CA PHE A 138 -8.72 -2.40 10.03
C PHE A 138 -9.76 -2.79 8.98
N TRP A 139 -10.91 -3.35 9.40
CA TRP A 139 -11.89 -3.90 8.47
C TRP A 139 -12.55 -2.87 7.56
N PRO A 140 -12.87 -1.64 8.01
CA PRO A 140 -13.38 -0.61 7.10
C PRO A 140 -12.39 -0.25 5.98
N GLY A 141 -11.09 -0.22 6.27
CA GLY A 141 -10.06 0.01 5.25
C GLY A 141 -10.08 -1.07 4.17
N VAL A 142 -10.06 -2.34 4.58
CA VAL A 142 -10.14 -3.49 3.66
C VAL A 142 -11.44 -3.45 2.85
N LEU A 143 -12.58 -3.22 3.50
CA LEU A 143 -13.88 -3.14 2.83
C LEU A 143 -13.91 -2.03 1.77
N LEU A 144 -13.46 -0.82 2.11
CA LEU A 144 -13.41 0.30 1.17
C LEU A 144 -12.45 0.04 0.01
N GLY A 145 -11.32 -0.61 0.24
CA GLY A 145 -10.40 -1.03 -0.82
C GLY A 145 -11.03 -2.05 -1.77
N VAL A 146 -11.77 -3.04 -1.25
CA VAL A 146 -12.52 -4.02 -2.06
C VAL A 146 -13.66 -3.34 -2.83
N LEU A 147 -14.41 -2.44 -2.20
CA LEU A 147 -15.46 -1.66 -2.86
C LEU A 147 -14.90 -0.77 -3.97
N LEU A 148 -13.72 -0.18 -3.76
CA LEU A 148 -13.01 0.59 -4.78
C LEU A 148 -12.57 -0.30 -5.94
N ALA A 149 -12.04 -1.50 -5.66
CA ALA A 149 -11.62 -2.46 -6.69
C ALA A 149 -12.78 -2.99 -7.54
N THR A 150 -13.97 -3.16 -6.92
CA THR A 150 -15.18 -3.62 -7.60
C THR A 150 -15.99 -2.49 -8.25
N GLY A 151 -15.57 -1.23 -8.09
CA GLY A 151 -16.28 -0.06 -8.63
C GLY A 151 -17.60 0.25 -7.92
N ALA A 152 -17.81 -0.29 -6.72
CA ALA A 152 -19.04 -0.14 -5.94
C ALA A 152 -19.09 1.18 -5.13
N ILE A 153 -18.02 1.98 -5.14
CA ILE A 153 -17.99 3.28 -4.46
C ILE A 153 -18.79 4.31 -5.27
N PRO A 154 -19.70 5.07 -4.64
CA PRO A 154 -20.46 6.11 -5.31
C PRO A 154 -19.57 7.28 -5.75
N LYS A 155 -19.87 7.84 -6.94
CA LYS A 155 -19.14 9.00 -7.49
C LYS A 155 -19.23 10.25 -6.61
N SER A 156 -20.22 10.34 -5.72
CA SER A 156 -20.39 11.45 -4.77
C SER A 156 -19.23 11.58 -3.77
N TRP A 157 -18.42 10.53 -3.60
CA TRP A 157 -17.24 10.58 -2.75
C TRP A 157 -16.02 11.18 -3.45
N ALA A 158 -16.09 11.46 -4.75
CA ALA A 158 -14.98 12.06 -5.48
C ALA A 158 -14.70 13.49 -4.97
N ILE A 159 -13.42 13.80 -4.76
CA ILE A 159 -12.96 15.13 -4.35
C ILE A 159 -12.15 15.73 -5.51
N GLY A 160 -12.64 16.86 -6.03
CA GLY A 160 -12.03 17.59 -7.15
C GLY A 160 -12.26 16.94 -8.52
N ASP A 161 -11.58 17.49 -9.53
CA ASP A 161 -11.70 17.05 -10.92
C ASP A 161 -10.42 16.31 -11.36
N GLY A 162 -10.55 15.07 -11.83
CA GLY A 162 -9.42 14.31 -12.40
C GLY A 162 -9.54 12.79 -12.29
N LYS A 163 -8.60 12.07 -12.95
CA LYS A 163 -8.54 10.59 -13.02
C LYS A 163 -8.53 9.92 -11.64
N TYR A 164 -7.99 10.60 -10.62
CA TYR A 164 -7.82 10.06 -9.26
C TYR A 164 -8.75 10.71 -8.21
N ALA A 165 -9.73 11.52 -8.61
CA ALA A 165 -10.62 12.23 -7.68
C ALA A 165 -11.40 11.30 -6.74
N LEU A 166 -11.89 10.17 -7.27
CA LEU A 166 -12.57 9.14 -6.49
C LEU A 166 -11.61 8.45 -5.50
N LEU A 167 -10.39 8.16 -5.93
CA LEU A 167 -9.38 7.51 -5.12
C LEU A 167 -8.95 8.40 -3.95
N LEU A 168 -8.74 9.69 -4.21
CA LEU A 168 -8.46 10.69 -3.18
C LEU A 168 -9.58 10.77 -2.16
N GLY A 169 -10.83 10.84 -2.63
CA GLY A 169 -12.00 10.86 -1.78
C GLY A 169 -12.15 9.63 -0.88
N VAL A 170 -12.04 8.43 -1.44
CA VAL A 170 -12.12 7.18 -0.68
C VAL A 170 -11.04 7.10 0.38
N ASN A 171 -9.81 7.52 0.07
CA ASN A 171 -8.75 7.52 1.07
C ASN A 171 -8.98 8.59 2.15
N PHE A 172 -9.45 9.78 1.80
CA PHE A 172 -9.75 10.83 2.77
C PHE A 172 -10.88 10.43 3.73
N TYR A 173 -12.05 10.08 3.19
CA TYR A 173 -13.20 9.66 4.00
C TYR A 173 -12.95 8.33 4.71
N GLY A 174 -12.29 7.37 4.04
CA GLY A 174 -11.95 6.09 4.63
C GLY A 174 -10.98 6.22 5.79
N LEU A 175 -9.98 7.10 5.70
CA LEU A 175 -9.08 7.38 6.82
C LEU A 175 -9.85 7.97 8.01
N ALA A 176 -10.77 8.91 7.77
CA ALA A 176 -11.62 9.48 8.81
C ALA A 176 -12.48 8.40 9.49
N ILE A 177 -13.07 7.48 8.70
CA ILE A 177 -13.84 6.34 9.23
C ILE A 177 -12.95 5.42 10.07
N CYS A 178 -11.74 5.08 9.60
CA CYS A 178 -10.83 4.21 10.33
C CYS A 178 -10.34 4.85 11.64
N ILE A 179 -10.07 6.16 11.65
CA ILE A 179 -9.71 6.92 12.86
C ILE A 179 -10.89 6.95 13.84
N ALA A 180 -12.10 7.25 13.36
CA ALA A 180 -13.30 7.25 14.20
C ALA A 180 -13.55 5.86 14.81
N GLY A 181 -13.46 4.80 13.99
CA GLY A 181 -13.57 3.40 14.41
C GLY A 181 -12.55 3.04 15.49
N PHE A 182 -11.30 3.49 15.34
CA PHE A 182 -10.24 3.28 16.33
C PHE A 182 -10.55 3.95 17.69
N LEU A 183 -11.09 5.18 17.66
CA LEU A 183 -11.34 6.01 18.84
C LEU A 183 -12.63 5.65 19.60
N ILE A 184 -13.63 5.04 18.95
CA ILE A 184 -14.90 4.67 19.60
C ILE A 184 -14.71 3.81 20.85
N PRO A 185 -13.95 2.68 20.81
CA PRO A 185 -13.74 1.86 22.01
C PRO A 185 -12.92 2.59 23.09
N VAL A 186 -12.05 3.51 22.69
CA VAL A 186 -11.21 4.30 23.61
C VAL A 186 -12.07 5.28 24.40
N ALA A 187 -12.93 6.03 23.70
CA ALA A 187 -13.89 6.93 24.32
C ALA A 187 -14.84 6.17 25.26
N TRP A 188 -15.28 4.97 24.85
CA TRP A 188 -16.11 4.11 25.68
C TRP A 188 -15.42 3.67 26.98
N GLN A 189 -14.15 3.25 26.90
CA GLN A 189 -13.35 2.87 28.08
C GLN A 189 -13.13 4.05 29.03
N GLN A 190 -12.88 5.24 28.50
CA GLN A 190 -12.71 6.47 29.29
C GLN A 190 -14.01 6.88 30.01
N LEU A 191 -15.16 6.76 29.34
CA LEU A 191 -16.48 7.07 29.92
C LEU A 191 -16.91 6.06 31.00
N HIS A 192 -16.55 4.78 30.86
CA HIS A 192 -16.93 3.72 31.81
C HIS A 192 -15.92 3.50 32.95
N GLY A 193 -14.96 4.41 33.14
CA GLY A 193 -14.10 4.44 34.34
C GLY A 193 -13.16 3.25 34.53
N ARG A 194 -13.00 2.37 33.53
CA ARG A 194 -12.02 1.28 33.57
C ARG A 194 -10.64 1.85 33.23
N ARG A 195 -10.02 2.49 34.22
CA ARG A 195 -8.60 2.87 34.18
C ARG A 195 -7.73 1.63 34.22
#